data_AF-A0A9C8JDG6-F1
#
_entry.id   AF-A0A9C8JDG6-F1
#
_cell.length_a   1.000
_cell.length_b   1.000
_cell.length_c   1.000
_cell.angle_alpha   90.00
_cell.angle_beta   90.00
_cell.angle_gamma   90.00
#
_symmetry.space_group_name_H-M   'P 1'
#
loop_
_entity.id
_entity.type
_entity.pdbx_description
1 polymer ?
#
loop_
_entity_poly.entity_id
_entity_poly.type
_entity_poly.pdbx_seq_one_letter_code
_entity_poly.pdbx_strand_id
1 'polypeptide(L)' 'MKQTVIFDLDLIKRYDKAGPRYTSYPTAVEFNENFTADSYLQHIDLSNQRGGPLSLYVHLPFCDTVCFYCAC' A
#
# COMPACT_ATOMS: atom_id res chain seq x y z
N MET A 1 -1.15 17.56 -20.94
CA MET A 1 0.07 17.82 -20.15
C MET A 1 1.26 17.22 -20.88
N LYS A 2 2.22 18.04 -21.33
CA LYS A 2 3.52 17.52 -21.77
C LYS A 2 4.32 17.24 -20.50
N GLN A 3 4.49 15.96 -20.18
CA GLN A 3 5.29 15.55 -19.04
C GLN A 3 6.75 15.52 -19.49
N THR A 4 7.51 16.57 -19.18
CA THR A 4 8.95 16.65 -19.49
C THR A 4 9.70 16.08 -18.29
N VAL A 5 10.11 14.82 -18.37
CA VAL A 5 11.01 14.23 -17.36
C VAL A 5 12.44 14.63 -17.74
N ILE A 6 13.15 15.29 -16.82
CA ILE A 6 14.59 15.57 -16.96
C ILE A 6 15.34 14.39 -16.35
N PHE A 7 16.19 13.75 -17.15
CA PHE A 7 17.00 12.62 -16.70
C PHE A 7 18.34 13.11 -16.17
N ASP A 8 18.41 13.31 -14.85
CA ASP A 8 19.62 13.74 -14.14
C ASP A 8 20.28 12.53 -13.45
N LEU A 9 21.40 12.07 -14.04
CA LEU A 9 22.14 10.91 -13.54
C LEU A 9 22.75 11.14 -12.16
N ASP A 10 23.19 12.35 -11.85
CA ASP A 10 23.85 12.65 -10.58
C ASP A 10 22.81 12.69 -9.46
N LEU A 11 21.62 13.22 -9.75
CA LEU A 11 20.48 13.18 -8.83
C LEU A 11 20.02 11.75 -8.55
N ILE A 12 19.88 10.92 -9.58
CA ILE A 12 19.49 9.50 -9.43
C ILE A 12 20.51 8.77 -8.56
N LYS A 13 21.81 8.88 -8.86
CA LYS A 13 22.88 8.23 -8.07
C LYS A 13 22.88 8.68 -6.60
N ARG A 14 22.50 9.93 -6.33
CA ARG A 14 22.42 10.46 -4.96
C ARG A 14 21.30 9.81 -4.14
N TYR A 15 20.14 9.55 -4.77
CA TYR A 15 18.93 9.09 -4.07
C TYR A 15 18.51 7.64 -4.34
N ASP A 16 19.24 6.91 -5.20
CA ASP A 16 19.10 5.46 -5.39
C ASP A 16 19.59 4.71 -4.13
N LYS A 17 18.76 4.74 -3.09
CA LYS A 17 18.96 4.17 -1.78
C LYS A 17 17.70 3.45 -1.35
N ALA A 18 17.83 2.45 -0.47
CA ALA A 18 16.69 1.82 0.15
C ALA A 18 15.84 2.87 0.88
N GLY A 19 14.56 2.94 0.53
CA GLY A 19 13.59 3.87 1.10
C GLY A 19 12.26 3.18 1.41
N PRO A 20 11.41 3.81 2.23
CA PRO A 20 10.10 3.24 2.55
C PRO A 20 9.25 3.14 1.28
N ARG A 21 8.57 2.00 1.14
CA ARG A 21 7.59 1.81 0.06
C ARG A 21 6.29 2.49 0.46
N TYR A 22 5.94 3.60 -0.18
CA TYR A 22 4.70 4.33 0.06
C TYR A 22 3.51 3.65 -0.64
N THR A 23 3.07 2.51 -0.12
CA THR A 23 1.86 1.80 -0.60
C THR A 23 0.57 2.33 0.01
N SER A 24 0.65 2.94 1.19
CA SER A 24 -0.44 3.56 1.93
C SER A 24 0.09 4.64 2.86
N TYR A 25 -0.79 5.51 3.36
CA TYR A 25 -0.49 6.45 4.43
C TYR A 25 -1.62 6.44 5.48
N PRO A 26 -1.34 6.18 6.77
CA PRO A 26 -0.05 5.74 7.31
C PRO A 26 0.44 4.39 6.74
N THR A 27 1.74 4.13 6.86
CA THR A 27 2.34 2.88 6.35
C THR A 27 1.99 1.69 7.24
N ALA A 28 2.17 0.45 6.74
CA ALA A 28 1.90 -0.77 7.51
C ALA A 28 2.75 -0.89 8.80
N VAL A 29 3.89 -0.20 8.88
CA VAL A 29 4.73 -0.15 10.09
C VAL A 29 3.98 0.45 11.29
N GLU A 30 2.97 1.27 11.03
CA GLU A 30 2.16 1.91 12.07
C GLU A 30 1.05 0.99 12.62
N PHE A 31 0.86 -0.20 12.03
CA PHE A 31 -0.14 -1.15 12.52
C PHE A 31 0.27 -1.70 13.88
N ASN A 32 -0.68 -1.73 14.80
CA ASN A 32 -0.47 -2.17 16.17
C ASN A 32 -1.74 -2.83 16.73
N GLU A 33 -1.60 -3.54 17.84
CA GLU A 33 -2.66 -4.36 18.44
C GLU A 33 -3.75 -3.55 19.15
N ASN A 34 -3.66 -2.22 19.23
CA ASN A 34 -4.71 -1.39 19.84
C ASN A 34 -5.95 -1.24 18.96
N PHE A 35 -5.88 -1.61 17.67
CA PHE A 35 -7.03 -1.60 16.78
C PHE A 35 -7.91 -2.84 17.05
N THR A 36 -9.12 -2.62 17.56
CA THR A 36 -9.99 -3.69 18.03
C THR A 36 -11.12 -4.01 17.04
N ALA A 37 -11.87 -5.08 17.32
CA ALA A 37 -13.10 -5.39 16.60
C ALA A 37 -14.14 -4.26 16.69
N ASP A 38 -14.26 -3.59 17.84
CA ASP A 38 -15.17 -2.45 18.01
C ASP A 38 -14.74 -1.25 17.16
N SER A 39 -13.43 -0.99 17.08
CA SER A 39 -12.89 0.02 16.16
C SER A 39 -13.26 -0.29 14.70
N TYR A 40 -13.17 -1.56 14.30
CA TYR A 40 -13.53 -2.00 12.95
C TYR A 40 -15.02 -1.77 12.64
N LEU A 41 -15.92 -2.16 13.55
CA LEU A 41 -17.36 -1.95 13.39
C LEU A 41 -17.70 -0.45 13.28
N GLN A 42 -17.09 0.38 14.14
CA GLN A 42 -17.27 1.84 14.06
C GLN A 42 -16.84 2.40 12.69
N HIS A 43 -15.74 1.93 12.12
CA HIS A 43 -15.28 2.37 10.81
C HIS A 43 -16.20 1.90 9.67
N ILE A 44 -16.82 0.72 9.78
CA ILE A 44 -17.84 0.27 8.82
C ILE A 44 -19.05 1.22 8.85
N ASP A 45 -19.55 1.57 10.04
CA ASP A 45 -20.69 2.47 10.17
C ASP A 45 -20.41 3.85 9.57
N LEU A 46 -19.22 4.40 9.84
CA LEU A 46 -18.76 5.66 9.25
C LEU A 46 -18.65 5.58 7.72
N SER A 47 -18.13 4.46 7.19
CA SER A 47 -18.03 4.24 5.74
C SER A 47 -19.41 4.16 5.09
N ASN A 48 -20.36 3.44 5.70
CA ASN A 48 -21.73 3.31 5.21
C ASN A 48 -22.47 4.65 5.20
N GLN A 49 -22.29 5.47 6.24
CA GLN A 49 -22.86 6.82 6.31
C GLN A 49 -22.29 7.75 5.23
N ARG A 50 -20.98 7.66 4.96
CA ARG A 50 -20.34 8.43 3.88
C ARG A 50 -20.84 8.00 2.50
N GLY A 51 -21.17 6.72 2.33
CA GLY A 51 -21.56 6.13 1.06
C GLY A 51 -20.41 6.02 0.05
N GLY A 52 -20.67 5.39 -1.08
CA GLY A 52 -19.71 5.20 -2.17
C GLY A 52 -19.70 3.78 -2.73
N PRO A 53 -18.98 3.54 -3.84
CA PRO A 53 -18.84 2.21 -4.40
C PRO A 53 -17.99 1.32 -3.48
N LEU A 54 -18.37 0.05 -3.39
CA LEU A 54 -17.62 -0.97 -2.67
C LEU A 54 -16.56 -1.61 -3.58
N SER A 55 -15.32 -1.65 -3.11
CA SER A 55 -14.24 -2.42 -3.72
C SER A 55 -13.92 -3.63 -2.86
N LEU A 56 -13.77 -4.81 -3.46
CA LEU A 56 -13.47 -6.06 -2.77
C LEU A 56 -12.08 -6.55 -3.16
N TYR A 57 -11.29 -6.93 -2.15
CA TYR A 57 -9.96 -7.53 -2.31
C TYR A 57 -9.98 -8.95 -1.74
N VAL A 58 -9.49 -9.91 -2.52
CA VAL A 58 -9.31 -11.31 -2.11
C VAL A 58 -7.86 -11.68 -2.33
N HIS A 59 -7.21 -12.19 -1.28
CA HIS A 59 -5.82 -12.65 -1.34
C HIS A 59 -5.78 -14.14 -1.72
N LEU A 60 -5.12 -14.48 -2.82
CA LEU A 60 -4.87 -15.86 -3.26
C LEU A 60 -3.37 -16.17 -3.09
N PRO A 61 -2.95 -16.85 -2.01
CA PRO A 61 -1.53 -16.98 -1.64
C PRO A 61 -0.81 -18.15 -2.34
N PHE A 62 -1.40 -18.73 -3.39
CA PHE A 62 -0.91 -19.97 -3.97
C PHE A 62 -0.38 -19.75 -5.39
N CYS A 63 0.80 -20.30 -5.66
CA CYS A 63 1.41 -20.40 -6.98
C CYS A 63 1.80 -21.86 -7.25
N ASP A 64 1.79 -22.28 -8.52
CA ASP A 64 2.20 -23.64 -8.91
C ASP A 64 3.72 -23.83 -8.90
N THR A 65 4.47 -22.72 -9.08
CA THR A 65 5.92 -22.69 -9.27
C THR A 65 6.54 -21.62 -8.39
N VAL A 66 7.71 -21.93 -7.82
CA VAL A 66 8.48 -20.99 -7.01
C VAL A 66 9.31 -20.07 -7.90
N CYS A 67 9.17 -18.77 -7.68
CA CYS A 67 9.99 -17.73 -8.31
C CYS A 67 10.97 -17.14 -7.29
N PHE A 68 12.27 -17.19 -7.56
CA PHE A 68 13.30 -16.71 -6.62
C PHE A 68 13.35 -15.18 -6.42
N TYR A 69 12.60 -14.42 -7.22
CA TYR A 69 12.47 -12.96 -7.11
C TYR A 69 11.13 -12.54 -6.49
N CYS A 70 10.21 -13.47 -6.24
CA CYS A 70 8.87 -13.16 -5.76
C CYS A 70 8.88 -12.97 -4.23
N ALA A 71 8.09 -12.00 -3.75
CA ALA A 71 7.88 -11.71 -2.33
C ALA A 71 6.38 -11.74 -1.97
N CYS A 72 5.60 -12.57 -2.67
CA CYS A 72 4.21 -12.89 -2.30
C CYS A 72 4.18 -13.92 -1.18
#